data_AF-A0A0D1A4B1-F1
#
_entry.id   AF-A0A0D1A4B1-F1
#
_cell.length_a   1.000
_cell.length_b   1.000
_cell.length_c   1.000
_cell.angle_alpha   90.00
_cell.angle_beta   90.00
_cell.angle_gamma   90.00
#
_symmetry.space_group_name_H-M   'P 1'
#
loop_
_entity.id
_entity.type
_entity.pdbx_description
1 polymer ?
#
loop_
_entity_poly.entity_id
_entity_poly.type
_entity_poly.pdbx_seq_one_letter_code
_entity_poly.pdbx_strand_id
1 'polypeptide(L)'
;MIIVAGSRNDVHFPHLVRTAADSVFSRLKANHPRARLVVIGPMWDNSEPEPRIVEANRELALAAKAAGADYIDALSANWLGDPALIAADHLHPNDGGAQALAFNIDAALSRLGI
;
A
#
# COMPACT_ATOMS: atom_id res chain seq x y z
N MET A 1 5.81 9.34 12.99
CA MET A 1 5.75 8.56 11.73
C MET A 1 4.48 8.92 11.00
N ILE A 2 4.49 8.86 9.68
CA ILE A 2 3.30 8.96 8.84
C ILE A 2 3.24 7.68 8.00
N ILE A 3 2.10 7.00 8.00
CA ILE A 3 1.82 5.85 7.14
C ILE A 3 0.84 6.28 6.06
N VAL A 4 1.16 6.02 4.81
CA VAL A 4 0.25 6.16 3.67
C VAL A 4 0.02 4.78 3.08
N ALA A 5 -1.20 4.26 3.19
CA ALA A 5 -1.57 2.95 2.68
C ALA A 5 -2.71 3.10 1.65
N GLY A 6 -2.58 2.47 0.48
CA GLY A 6 -3.64 2.61 -0.53
C GLY A 6 -3.27 2.12 -1.93
N SER A 7 -3.85 2.79 -2.93
CA SER A 7 -3.71 2.52 -4.37
C SER A 7 -4.49 1.35 -4.97
N ARG A 8 -5.32 0.64 -4.21
CA ARG A 8 -6.26 -0.34 -4.78
C ARG A 8 -7.12 0.26 -5.90
N ASN A 9 -7.72 1.43 -5.65
CA ASN A 9 -8.61 2.08 -6.62
C ASN A 9 -7.86 2.73 -7.80
N ASP A 10 -6.54 2.85 -7.72
CA ASP A 10 -5.74 3.40 -8.81
C ASP A 10 -5.62 2.44 -10.00
N VAL A 11 -6.14 1.20 -9.88
CA VAL A 11 -6.29 0.24 -10.99
C VAL A 11 -6.95 0.87 -12.23
N HIS A 12 -7.83 1.86 -12.04
CA HIS A 12 -8.50 2.56 -13.14
C HIS A 12 -7.58 3.55 -13.88
N PHE A 13 -6.58 4.11 -13.19
CA PHE A 13 -5.68 5.15 -13.72
C PHE A 13 -4.24 4.98 -13.23
N PRO A 14 -3.58 3.82 -13.46
CA PRO A 14 -2.27 3.52 -12.89
C PRO A 14 -1.18 4.52 -13.33
N HIS A 15 -1.29 5.02 -14.56
CA HIS A 15 -0.40 6.04 -15.13
C HIS A 15 -0.43 7.39 -14.40
N LEU A 16 -1.47 7.69 -13.59
CA LEU A 16 -1.56 8.92 -12.81
C LEU A 16 -0.96 8.80 -11.40
N VAL A 17 -0.73 7.57 -10.92
CA VAL A 17 -0.29 7.28 -9.55
C VAL A 17 0.99 8.01 -9.22
N ARG A 18 1.97 7.97 -10.13
CA ARG A 18 3.29 8.54 -9.88
C ARG A 18 3.21 10.03 -9.56
N THR A 19 2.57 10.80 -10.42
CA THR A 19 2.44 12.25 -10.28
C THR A 19 1.63 12.63 -9.04
N ALA A 20 0.54 11.91 -8.77
CA ALA A 20 -0.29 12.16 -7.58
C ALA A 20 0.47 11.87 -6.29
N ALA A 21 1.15 10.71 -6.22
CA ALA A 21 1.93 10.29 -5.05
C ALA A 21 3.13 11.23 -4.80
N ASP A 22 3.87 11.62 -5.85
CA ASP A 22 4.97 12.58 -5.74
C ASP A 22 4.49 13.91 -5.11
N SER A 23 3.29 14.39 -5.49
CA SER A 23 2.69 15.60 -4.92
C SER A 23 2.36 15.45 -3.43
N VAL A 24 1.73 14.33 -3.05
CA VAL A 24 1.37 14.04 -1.66
C VAL A 24 2.64 13.90 -0.80
N PHE A 25 3.61 13.10 -1.22
CA PHE A 25 4.81 12.85 -0.44
C PHE A 25 5.68 14.10 -0.28
N SER A 26 5.77 14.94 -1.31
CA SER A 26 6.46 16.24 -1.22
C SER A 26 5.81 17.15 -0.17
N ARG A 27 4.48 17.22 -0.13
CA ARG A 27 3.75 18.00 0.89
C ARG A 27 3.92 17.43 2.29
N LEU A 28 3.86 16.11 2.45
CA LEU A 28 4.07 15.46 3.76
C LEU A 28 5.48 15.74 4.28
N LYS A 29 6.51 15.63 3.44
CA LYS A 29 7.89 15.94 3.83
C LYS A 29 8.10 17.42 4.16
N ALA A 30 7.49 18.34 3.41
CA ALA A 30 7.58 19.76 3.68
C ALA A 30 6.93 20.14 5.04
N ASN A 31 5.75 19.59 5.33
CA ASN A 31 5.01 19.90 6.55
C ASN A 31 5.51 19.13 7.78
N HIS A 32 6.14 17.97 7.58
CA HIS A 32 6.62 17.10 8.65
C HIS A 32 8.05 16.62 8.40
N PRO A 33 9.05 17.52 8.36
CA PRO A 33 10.42 17.19 7.92
C PRO A 33 11.14 16.17 8.83
N ARG A 34 10.66 15.98 10.07
CA ARG A 34 11.20 15.00 11.02
C ARG A 34 10.43 13.68 11.06
N ALA A 35 9.30 13.57 10.35
CA ALA A 35 8.52 12.34 10.35
C ALA A 35 9.13 11.33 9.36
N ARG A 36 9.36 10.11 9.83
CA ARG A 36 9.57 8.95 8.95
C ARG A 36 8.28 8.67 8.18
N LEU A 37 8.39 8.58 6.86
CA LEU A 37 7.29 8.27 5.95
C LEU A 37 7.40 6.80 5.52
N VAL A 38 6.34 6.03 5.75
CA VAL A 38 6.19 4.64 5.32
C VAL A 38 5.02 4.57 4.37
N VAL A 39 5.23 3.99 3.19
CA VAL A 39 4.21 3.82 2.17
C VAL A 39 3.91 2.33 2.04
N ILE A 40 2.64 1.96 2.13
CA ILE A 40 2.17 0.58 1.97
C ILE A 40 1.43 0.52 0.64
N GLY A 41 1.88 -0.38 -0.23
CA GLY A 41 1.27 -0.63 -1.54
C GLY A 41 -0.17 -1.18 -1.45
N PRO A 42 -0.79 -1.45 -2.61
CA PRO A 42 -2.15 -1.96 -2.66
C PRO A 42 -2.32 -3.25 -1.85
N MET A 43 -3.28 -3.24 -0.93
CA MET A 43 -3.78 -4.44 -0.28
C MET A 43 -4.86 -5.01 -1.20
N TRP A 44 -4.48 -5.98 -2.03
CA TRP A 44 -5.36 -6.63 -3.01
C TRP A 44 -6.10 -7.81 -2.38
N ASP A 45 -7.25 -8.18 -2.93
CA ASP A 45 -8.08 -9.29 -2.47
C ASP A 45 -7.50 -10.65 -2.94
N ASN A 46 -8.30 -11.71 -2.86
CA ASN A 46 -7.89 -13.07 -3.17
C ASN A 46 -7.87 -13.42 -4.68
N SER A 47 -8.13 -12.45 -5.55
CA SER A 47 -8.02 -12.60 -7.01
C SER A 47 -6.60 -12.35 -7.51
N GLU A 48 -6.28 -12.87 -8.70
CA GLU A 48 -5.01 -12.58 -9.36
C GLU A 48 -4.91 -11.06 -9.65
N PRO A 49 -3.84 -10.39 -9.20
CA PRO A 49 -3.66 -8.97 -9.49
C PRO A 49 -3.61 -8.68 -10.99
N GLU A 50 -4.52 -7.81 -11.45
CA GLU A 50 -4.50 -7.35 -12.82
C GLU A 50 -3.21 -6.56 -13.16
N PRO A 51 -2.72 -6.59 -14.42
CA PRO A 51 -1.52 -5.83 -14.81
C PRO A 51 -1.57 -4.34 -14.44
N ARG A 52 -2.77 -3.74 -14.41
CA ARG A 52 -2.98 -2.35 -14.03
C ARG A 52 -2.68 -2.07 -12.56
N ILE A 53 -3.08 -2.97 -11.63
CA ILE A 53 -2.73 -2.75 -10.22
C ILE A 53 -1.25 -3.03 -9.96
N VAL A 54 -0.64 -3.95 -10.72
CA VAL A 54 0.81 -4.16 -10.70
C VAL A 54 1.56 -2.91 -11.17
N GLU A 55 1.07 -2.24 -12.21
CA GLU A 55 1.59 -0.94 -12.67
C GLU A 55 1.44 0.14 -11.59
N ALA A 56 0.26 0.28 -10.99
CA ALA A 56 0.03 1.24 -9.90
C ALA A 56 0.96 0.99 -8.69
N ASN A 57 1.14 -0.27 -8.28
CA ASN A 57 2.05 -0.66 -7.20
C ASN A 57 3.50 -0.25 -7.52
N ARG A 58 3.95 -0.50 -8.75
CA ARG A 58 5.29 -0.10 -9.21
C ARG A 58 5.46 1.42 -9.20
N GLU A 59 4.49 2.17 -9.73
CA GLU A 59 4.58 3.64 -9.78
C GLU A 59 4.55 4.27 -8.39
N LEU A 60 3.76 3.72 -7.46
CA LEU A 60 3.75 4.13 -6.06
C LEU A 60 5.09 3.84 -5.38
N ALA A 61 5.69 2.67 -5.62
CA ALA A 61 7.02 2.31 -5.10
C ALA A 61 8.11 3.28 -5.60
N LEU A 62 8.04 3.66 -6.88
CA LEU A 62 8.96 4.64 -7.47
C LEU A 62 8.78 6.03 -6.85
N ALA A 63 7.54 6.47 -6.59
CA ALA A 63 7.26 7.72 -5.88
C ALA A 63 7.81 7.70 -4.44
N ALA A 64 7.57 6.61 -3.70
CA ALA A 64 8.06 6.44 -2.34
C ALA A 64 9.60 6.52 -2.30
N LYS A 65 10.27 5.81 -3.22
CA LYS A 65 11.73 5.84 -3.36
C LYS A 65 12.24 7.24 -3.68
N ALA A 66 11.64 7.94 -4.64
CA ALA A 66 12.02 9.31 -5.00
C ALA A 66 11.84 10.28 -3.83
N ALA A 67 10.78 10.09 -3.05
CA ALA A 67 10.55 10.81 -1.82
C ALA A 67 11.45 10.33 -0.68
N GLY A 68 12.30 9.32 -0.80
CA GLY A 68 13.11 8.77 0.30
C GLY A 68 12.26 8.25 1.47
N ALA A 69 11.13 7.62 1.16
CA ALA A 69 10.26 6.91 2.09
C ALA A 69 10.56 5.41 2.07
N ASP A 70 10.22 4.71 3.16
CA ASP A 70 10.19 3.24 3.15
C ASP A 70 8.97 2.75 2.37
N TYR A 71 9.12 1.68 1.60
CA TYR A 71 8.02 1.07 0.84
C TYR A 71 7.78 -0.37 1.28
N ILE A 72 6.53 -0.71 1.58
CA ILE A 72 6.07 -2.06 1.90
C ILE A 72 5.19 -2.54 0.75
N ASP A 73 5.65 -3.58 0.05
CA ASP A 73 4.92 -4.17 -1.08
C ASP A 73 3.89 -5.19 -0.60
N ALA A 74 2.73 -4.69 -0.13
CA ALA A 74 1.61 -5.51 0.32
C ALA A 74 0.99 -6.36 -0.81
N LEU A 75 1.09 -5.88 -2.06
CA LEU A 75 0.57 -6.57 -3.23
C LEU A 75 1.35 -7.87 -3.48
N SER A 76 2.68 -7.77 -3.59
CA SER A 76 3.54 -8.94 -3.79
C SER A 76 3.56 -9.88 -2.58
N ALA A 77 3.36 -9.33 -1.38
CA ALA A 77 3.27 -10.13 -0.15
C ALA A 77 1.92 -10.85 0.02
N ASN A 78 0.94 -10.56 -0.84
CA ASN A 78 -0.36 -11.24 -0.93
C ASN A 78 -1.12 -11.31 0.42
N TRP A 79 -1.19 -10.19 1.15
CA TRP A 79 -1.71 -10.15 2.53
C TRP A 79 -3.17 -10.59 2.70
N LEU A 80 -3.99 -10.51 1.65
CA LEU A 80 -5.39 -10.98 1.66
C LEU A 80 -5.64 -12.05 0.59
N GLY A 81 -4.60 -12.81 0.21
CA GLY A 81 -4.70 -13.86 -0.80
C GLY A 81 -5.58 -15.05 -0.41
N ASP A 82 -5.88 -15.22 0.89
CA ASP A 82 -6.76 -16.27 1.38
C ASP A 82 -8.23 -15.84 1.24
N PRO A 83 -9.07 -16.57 0.47
CA PRO A 83 -10.50 -16.25 0.32
C PRO A 83 -11.27 -16.18 1.64
N ALA A 84 -10.82 -16.89 2.69
CA ALA A 84 -11.44 -16.84 4.01
C ALA A 84 -11.28 -15.47 4.71
N LEU A 85 -10.39 -14.61 4.21
CA LEU A 85 -10.18 -13.24 4.70
C LEU A 85 -11.07 -12.20 4.03
N ILE A 86 -11.80 -12.58 2.98
CA ILE A 86 -12.63 -11.68 2.18
C ILE A 86 -14.10 -11.82 2.56
N ALA A 87 -14.83 -10.70 2.55
CA ALA A 87 -16.26 -10.66 2.81
C ALA A 87 -17.07 -11.22 1.62
N ALA A 88 -18.38 -11.39 1.81
CA ALA A 88 -19.28 -11.92 0.78
C ALA A 88 -19.39 -11.04 -0.47
N ASP A 89 -18.88 -9.80 -0.45
CA ASP A 89 -18.81 -8.93 -1.62
C ASP A 89 -17.59 -9.21 -2.52
N HIS A 90 -16.75 -10.19 -2.14
CA HIS A 90 -15.55 -10.60 -2.87
C HIS A 90 -14.51 -9.49 -3.06
N LEU A 91 -14.58 -8.43 -2.25
CA LEU A 91 -13.78 -7.22 -2.43
C LEU A 91 -13.13 -6.77 -1.14
N HIS A 92 -13.90 -6.64 -0.08
CA HIS A 92 -13.42 -6.08 1.18
C HIS A 92 -12.99 -7.18 2.14
N PRO A 93 -11.97 -6.93 2.99
CA PRO A 93 -11.64 -7.85 4.06
C PRO A 93 -12.82 -7.99 5.03
N ASN A 94 -13.06 -9.20 5.52
CA ASN A 94 -13.92 -9.45 6.67
C ASN A 94 -13.15 -9.20 7.99
N ASP A 95 -13.73 -9.51 9.14
CA ASP A 95 -13.06 -9.31 10.45
C ASP A 95 -11.72 -10.06 10.56
N GLY A 96 -11.64 -11.28 10.02
CA GLY A 96 -10.39 -12.04 9.94
C GLY A 96 -9.38 -11.37 9.00
N GLY A 97 -9.83 -10.85 7.86
CA GLY A 97 -8.99 -10.06 6.95
C GLY A 97 -8.48 -8.77 7.59
N ALA A 98 -9.31 -8.07 8.36
CA ALA A 98 -8.89 -6.87 9.09
C ALA A 98 -7.82 -7.20 10.14
N GLN A 99 -7.96 -8.32 10.85
CA GLN A 99 -6.93 -8.81 11.78
C GLN A 99 -5.63 -9.19 11.05
N ALA A 100 -5.74 -9.86 9.90
CA ALA A 100 -4.58 -10.21 9.07
C ALA A 100 -3.82 -8.96 8.59
N LEU A 101 -4.55 -7.91 8.15
CA LEU A 101 -3.94 -6.64 7.79
C LEU A 101 -3.20 -6.00 8.97
N ALA A 102 -3.85 -5.91 10.14
CA ALA A 102 -3.22 -5.34 11.33
C ALA A 102 -1.92 -6.09 11.69
N PHE A 103 -1.97 -7.42 11.73
CA PHE A 103 -0.80 -8.26 11.99
C PHE A 103 0.32 -8.05 10.96
N ASN A 104 -0.03 -8.02 9.67
CA ASN A 104 0.96 -7.85 8.60
C ASN A 104 1.60 -6.47 8.60
N ILE A 105 0.82 -5.42 8.92
CA ILE A 105 1.31 -4.05 9.08
C ILE A 105 2.29 -4.01 10.26
N ASP A 106 1.92 -4.53 11.43
CA ASP A 106 2.80 -4.54 12.61
C ASP A 106 4.10 -5.31 12.33
N ALA A 107 4.01 -6.47 11.69
CA ALA A 107 5.17 -7.26 11.30
C ALA A 107 6.05 -6.54 10.28
N ALA A 108 5.47 -5.81 9.31
CA ALA A 108 6.23 -5.04 8.32
C ALA A 108 6.92 -3.82 8.95
N LEU A 109 6.24 -3.09 9.83
CA LEU A 109 6.81 -1.96 10.57
C LEU A 109 7.96 -2.41 11.49
N SER A 110 7.78 -3.53 12.19
CA SER A 110 8.84 -4.10 13.04
C SER A 110 10.11 -4.42 12.27
N ARG A 111 9.99 -4.96 11.04
CA ARG A 111 11.15 -5.23 10.15
C ARG A 111 11.88 -3.96 9.71
N LEU A 112 11.18 -2.83 9.67
CA LEU A 112 11.76 -1.51 9.40
C LEU A 112 12.41 -0.88 10.65
N GLY A 113 12.35 -1.54 11.82
CA GLY A 113 12.85 -1.03 13.09
C GLY A 113 11.99 0.10 13.66
N ILE A 114 10.69 0.05 13.40
CA ILE A 114 9.67 1.00 13.87
C ILE A 114 8.90 0.40 15.03
#